data_AF-A0A5B9WBI2-F1
#
_entry.id   AF-A0A5B9WBI2-F1
#
_cell.length_a   1.000
_cell.length_b   1.000
_cell.length_c   1.000
_cell.angle_alpha   90.00
_cell.angle_beta   90.00
_cell.angle_gamma   90.00
#
_symmetry.space_group_name_H-M   'P 1'
#
loop_
_entity.id
_entity.type
_entity.pdbx_description
1 polymer ?
#
loop_
_entity_poly.entity_id
_entity_poly.type
_entity_poly.pdbx_seq_one_letter_code
_entity_poly.pdbx_strand_id
1 'polypeptide(L)'
;MSPRMPSPSRRSFRPRAEDLETRQLLSALSTKPTATVSGTDTKGDHWTLTLYGPGTMNVVDTAGIAFTKANRNQARDIGAITVSGTVTSQSRLIGKVTPGANSDGRVFFQQMNIEATGAFSRLDPTRPLSLTDPTAQNGIAAVNMPDFWLGNTSGTKPTQSSPLHAGFFVAGSITATEGINVLRFGGVDATYTPTGGTPLNTTSQNNEFVVSIGTPVAGGVSVIVKKSITDAQTVAPTGTNTTGQVFQQSATFLATGRLNLFQANEIDGNTTPSTATLPAASPSQFLLNPPAPTPTTTEAGGTYVVSQGGAVTGQIGNIKVLGNATNFTTFTIENDVFSTQQEGVLDPRITNFYIGGETNNVAVVAPGGTRNVSFGRGMDNVKINTQFIQYLKVNRGAVNSSVTSSRQIGNMIFGGDVINSLIQSGYSQTLATYANTPSSGFTSGGGVFNGVRPPDISDRQQNSLTGVFAPTAHGGGAIKGRIAGNVIDSVISTSVDPDPSGINEPGTFSPATTKFFPFGTPQNIVLPRGTIDVKVEGVVDNSGVQSGGNPLVSPDVPADTAFFAAHVKVKHGPVVPPNVDQLSKSEPIRFGHSQRWLKGLIRRDNSINFPGRKA
;
A
#
# COMPACT_ATOMS: atom_id res chain seq x y z
N MET A 1 63.15 -6.66 38.03
CA MET A 1 62.68 -5.97 36.81
C MET A 1 62.19 -7.02 35.85
N SER A 2 60.87 -7.15 35.70
CA SER A 2 60.24 -8.10 34.77
C SER A 2 59.92 -7.37 33.45
N PRO A 3 60.42 -7.83 32.29
CA PRO A 3 60.20 -7.13 31.03
C PRO A 3 58.77 -7.33 30.52
N ARG A 4 58.22 -6.23 29.97
CA ARG A 4 56.86 -6.10 29.41
C ARG A 4 56.55 -7.22 28.41
N MET A 5 55.38 -7.84 28.54
CA MET A 5 54.80 -8.68 27.51
C MET A 5 54.57 -7.86 26.21
N PRO A 6 54.92 -8.41 25.04
CA PRO A 6 54.72 -7.74 23.75
C PRO A 6 53.24 -7.65 23.40
N SER A 7 52.81 -6.44 23.03
CA SER A 7 51.47 -6.18 22.50
C SER A 7 51.28 -6.89 21.14
N PRO A 8 50.14 -7.57 20.88
CA PRO A 8 49.90 -8.22 19.59
C PRO A 8 49.80 -7.19 18.45
N SER A 9 50.57 -7.44 17.40
CA SER A 9 50.65 -6.60 16.19
C SER A 9 49.31 -6.48 15.44
N ARG A 10 49.07 -5.29 14.87
CA ARG A 10 47.94 -4.91 14.01
C ARG A 10 47.87 -5.76 12.71
N ARG A 11 47.29 -6.96 12.76
CA ARG A 11 47.05 -7.79 11.57
C ARG A 11 45.62 -8.36 11.44
N SER A 12 44.61 -7.63 11.94
CA SER A 12 43.20 -8.07 11.93
C SER A 12 42.22 -7.14 11.20
N PHE A 13 42.67 -6.34 10.23
CA PHE A 13 41.79 -5.73 9.22
C PHE A 13 41.94 -6.45 7.88
N ARG A 14 41.61 -7.75 7.86
CA ARG A 14 41.14 -8.37 6.62
C ARG A 14 39.62 -8.15 6.57
N PRO A 15 39.05 -7.72 5.42
CA PRO A 15 37.60 -7.63 5.27
C PRO A 15 36.96 -8.99 5.63
N ARG A 16 35.81 -8.96 6.29
CA ARG A 16 35.04 -10.18 6.61
C ARG A 16 34.70 -10.92 5.30
N ALA A 17 34.52 -12.24 5.37
CA ALA A 17 34.07 -13.04 4.22
C ALA A 17 32.75 -12.49 3.61
N GLU A 18 31.90 -11.91 4.45
CA GLU A 18 30.67 -11.19 4.10
C GLU A 18 30.90 -10.01 3.12
N ASP A 19 32.05 -9.32 3.20
CA ASP A 19 32.41 -8.21 2.32
C ASP A 19 32.98 -8.66 0.96
N LEU A 20 33.51 -9.90 0.88
CA LEU A 20 34.00 -10.49 -0.38
C LEU A 20 32.83 -10.96 -1.24
N GLU A 21 31.83 -11.62 -0.65
CA GLU A 21 30.60 -11.99 -1.34
C GLU A 21 29.85 -10.76 -1.85
N THR A 22 29.77 -9.68 -1.05
CA THR A 22 29.13 -8.43 -1.45
C THR A 22 29.86 -7.73 -2.61
N ARG A 23 31.19 -7.89 -2.74
CA ARG A 23 31.98 -7.38 -3.87
C ARG A 23 31.88 -8.26 -5.12
N GLN A 24 31.79 -9.59 -4.95
CA GLN A 24 31.55 -10.52 -6.05
C GLN A 24 30.12 -10.38 -6.62
N LEU A 25 29.13 -10.11 -5.75
CA LEU A 25 27.74 -9.75 -6.11
C LEU A 25 27.66 -8.49 -6.99
N LEU A 26 28.54 -7.51 -6.76
CA LEU A 26 28.62 -6.30 -7.59
C LEU A 26 29.26 -6.55 -8.97
N SER A 27 30.04 -7.63 -9.11
CA SER A 27 30.60 -8.08 -10.40
C SER A 27 29.71 -9.05 -11.19
N ALA A 28 28.67 -9.62 -10.56
CA ALA A 28 27.80 -10.61 -11.18
C ALA A 28 26.78 -10.01 -12.17
N LEU A 29 26.38 -8.76 -11.98
CA LEU A 29 25.54 -8.05 -12.95
C LEU A 29 26.39 -7.64 -14.15
N SER A 30 25.97 -8.01 -15.36
CA SER A 30 26.70 -7.62 -16.57
C SER A 30 26.77 -6.09 -16.65
N THR A 31 27.96 -5.59 -16.95
CA THR A 31 28.21 -4.16 -17.19
C THR A 31 28.32 -3.84 -18.68
N LYS A 32 28.12 -4.83 -19.55
CA LYS A 32 28.18 -4.66 -21.00
C LYS A 32 26.78 -4.34 -21.54
N PRO A 33 26.59 -3.18 -22.21
CA PRO A 33 25.38 -2.90 -22.97
C PRO A 33 25.20 -3.95 -24.07
N THR A 34 23.99 -4.47 -24.22
CA THR A 34 23.61 -5.41 -25.29
C THR A 34 22.61 -4.81 -26.25
N ALA A 35 21.77 -3.88 -25.78
CA ALA A 35 20.90 -3.08 -26.62
C ALA A 35 20.78 -1.65 -26.08
N THR A 36 20.68 -0.68 -26.98
CA THR A 36 20.42 0.73 -26.63
C THR A 36 19.44 1.30 -27.63
N VAL A 37 18.36 1.88 -27.12
CA VAL A 37 17.33 2.57 -27.90
C VAL A 37 17.16 3.97 -27.33
N SER A 38 17.03 4.95 -28.21
CA SER A 38 16.87 6.36 -27.83
C SER A 38 15.76 6.98 -28.65
N GLY A 39 15.07 7.95 -28.07
CA GLY A 39 14.04 8.71 -28.75
C GLY A 39 13.89 10.11 -28.17
N THR A 40 12.90 10.82 -28.69
CA THR A 40 12.46 12.14 -28.22
C THR A 40 10.95 12.05 -28.04
N ASP A 41 10.44 12.43 -26.87
CA ASP A 41 8.99 12.41 -26.62
C ASP A 41 8.28 13.62 -27.28
N THR A 42 6.96 13.69 -27.15
CA THR A 42 6.16 14.79 -27.73
C THR A 42 6.43 16.16 -27.09
N LYS A 43 7.06 16.21 -25.91
CA LYS A 43 7.45 17.44 -25.20
C LYS A 43 8.90 17.86 -25.47
N GLY A 44 9.65 17.08 -26.23
CA GLY A 44 11.04 17.36 -26.57
C GLY A 44 12.06 16.77 -25.59
N ASP A 45 11.64 15.90 -24.66
CA ASP A 45 12.54 15.18 -23.77
C ASP A 45 13.29 14.10 -24.53
N HIS A 46 14.62 14.16 -24.48
CA HIS A 46 15.46 13.12 -25.06
C HIS A 46 15.65 11.99 -24.06
N TRP A 47 15.39 10.77 -24.49
CA TRP A 47 15.48 9.61 -23.62
C TRP A 47 16.34 8.50 -24.22
N THR A 48 16.87 7.67 -23.33
CA THR A 48 17.67 6.50 -23.69
C THR A 48 17.34 5.35 -22.76
N LEU A 49 17.02 4.20 -23.33
CA LEU A 49 16.90 2.92 -22.67
C LEU A 49 18.10 2.05 -23.05
N THR A 50 18.76 1.47 -22.05
CA THR A 50 19.91 0.59 -22.25
C THR A 50 19.68 -0.71 -21.50
N LEU A 51 19.68 -1.82 -22.23
CA LEU A 51 19.74 -3.16 -21.68
C LEU A 51 21.22 -3.52 -21.46
N TYR A 52 21.56 -3.88 -20.25
CA TYR A 52 22.86 -4.44 -19.89
C TYR A 52 22.69 -5.94 -19.66
N GLY A 53 23.64 -6.73 -20.17
CA GLY A 53 23.60 -8.19 -20.05
C GLY A 53 22.78 -8.90 -21.13
N PRO A 54 22.90 -10.24 -21.21
CA PRO A 54 22.31 -11.03 -22.29
C PRO A 54 20.79 -10.86 -22.40
N GLY A 55 20.28 -10.46 -23.57
CA GLY A 55 18.85 -10.25 -23.77
C GLY A 55 18.51 -9.42 -25.00
N THR A 56 17.22 -9.11 -25.18
CA THR A 56 16.74 -8.26 -26.27
C THR A 56 15.87 -7.12 -25.73
N MET A 57 15.77 -6.06 -26.51
CA MET A 57 14.95 -4.91 -26.19
C MET A 57 14.35 -4.36 -27.48
N ASN A 58 13.04 -4.13 -27.48
CA ASN A 58 12.31 -3.47 -28.53
C ASN A 58 11.48 -2.34 -27.91
N VAL A 59 11.50 -1.17 -28.54
CA VAL A 59 10.70 -0.02 -28.09
C VAL A 59 9.99 0.52 -29.33
N VAL A 60 8.67 0.62 -29.23
CA VAL A 60 7.81 1.07 -30.33
C VAL A 60 6.95 2.24 -29.87
N ASP A 61 6.59 3.10 -30.81
CA ASP A 61 5.61 4.16 -30.58
C ASP A 61 4.18 3.58 -30.54
N THR A 62 3.19 4.47 -30.39
CA THR A 62 1.76 4.12 -30.34
C THR A 62 1.22 3.55 -31.65
N ALA A 63 1.92 3.73 -32.78
CA ALA A 63 1.60 3.13 -34.07
C ALA A 63 2.33 1.80 -34.31
N GLY A 64 3.12 1.32 -33.34
CA GLY A 64 3.92 0.11 -33.45
C GLY A 64 5.22 0.28 -34.25
N ILE A 65 5.61 1.52 -34.55
CA ILE A 65 6.85 1.80 -35.28
C ILE A 65 8.02 1.80 -34.30
N ALA A 66 9.05 1.02 -34.59
CA ALA A 66 10.24 0.93 -33.75
C ALA A 66 11.03 2.24 -33.69
N PHE A 67 11.53 2.56 -32.50
CA PHE A 67 12.54 3.60 -32.32
C PHE A 67 13.90 3.11 -32.81
N THR A 68 14.47 3.83 -33.76
CA THR A 68 15.73 3.54 -34.43
C THR A 68 16.63 4.78 -34.41
N LYS A 69 17.91 4.61 -34.75
CA LYS A 69 18.84 5.75 -34.86
C LYS A 69 18.37 6.81 -35.88
N ALA A 70 17.63 6.41 -36.91
CA ALA A 70 17.17 7.30 -37.98
C ALA A 70 16.00 8.19 -37.55
N ASN A 71 15.10 7.68 -36.70
CA ASN A 71 13.90 8.39 -36.26
C ASN A 71 13.96 8.88 -34.80
N ARG A 72 15.08 8.73 -34.09
CA ARG A 72 15.24 9.12 -32.67
C ARG A 72 14.93 10.58 -32.34
N ASN A 73 15.03 11.48 -33.32
CA ASN A 73 14.76 12.91 -33.14
C ASN A 73 13.30 13.28 -33.46
N GLN A 74 12.50 12.32 -33.92
CA GLN A 74 11.09 12.54 -34.18
C GLN A 74 10.34 12.42 -32.85
N ALA A 75 9.58 13.46 -32.52
CA ALA A 75 8.81 13.55 -31.29
C ALA A 75 7.68 12.52 -31.30
N ARG A 76 7.77 11.51 -30.45
CA ARG A 76 6.84 10.37 -30.37
C ARG A 76 6.76 9.83 -28.96
N ASP A 77 5.55 9.58 -28.47
CA ASP A 77 5.34 8.89 -27.20
C ASP A 77 5.55 7.38 -27.34
N ILE A 78 5.89 6.71 -26.24
CA ILE A 78 6.21 5.29 -26.26
C ILE A 78 4.92 4.47 -26.10
N GLY A 79 4.57 3.68 -27.12
CA GLY A 79 3.45 2.74 -27.02
C GLY A 79 3.81 1.54 -26.14
N ALA A 80 4.90 0.86 -26.48
CA ALA A 80 5.33 -0.33 -25.76
C ALA A 80 6.85 -0.46 -25.64
N ILE A 81 7.30 -0.95 -24.48
CA ILE A 81 8.66 -1.40 -24.18
C ILE A 81 8.62 -2.91 -23.97
N THR A 82 9.19 -3.68 -24.89
CA THR A 82 9.38 -5.11 -24.70
C THR A 82 10.84 -5.37 -24.39
N VAL A 83 11.10 -6.03 -23.26
CA VAL A 83 12.45 -6.40 -22.84
C VAL A 83 12.47 -7.85 -22.43
N SER A 84 13.57 -8.52 -22.74
CA SER A 84 13.83 -9.86 -22.25
C SER A 84 15.28 -10.01 -21.83
N GLY A 85 15.52 -10.87 -20.84
CA GLY A 85 16.85 -11.29 -20.45
C GLY A 85 16.98 -12.80 -20.56
N THR A 86 18.13 -13.25 -21.04
CA THR A 86 18.44 -14.69 -21.15
C THR A 86 19.21 -15.22 -19.95
N VAL A 87 19.72 -14.32 -19.10
CA VAL A 87 20.31 -14.65 -17.80
C VAL A 87 19.86 -13.61 -16.77
N THR A 88 18.86 -13.94 -15.95
CA THR A 88 18.25 -13.00 -14.99
C THR A 88 19.28 -12.32 -14.11
N SER A 89 20.21 -13.09 -13.54
CA SER A 89 21.25 -12.57 -12.63
C SER A 89 22.22 -11.58 -13.27
N GLN A 90 22.23 -11.49 -14.61
CA GLN A 90 23.17 -10.65 -15.37
C GLN A 90 22.46 -9.53 -16.14
N SER A 91 21.13 -9.57 -16.27
CA SER A 91 20.38 -8.72 -17.19
C SER A 91 19.60 -7.62 -16.47
N ARG A 92 19.63 -6.40 -17.00
CA ARG A 92 18.95 -5.24 -16.38
C ARG A 92 18.68 -4.12 -17.37
N LEU A 93 17.57 -3.42 -17.19
CA LEU A 93 17.16 -2.28 -18.00
C LEU A 93 17.41 -0.97 -17.26
N ILE A 94 18.05 0.00 -17.93
CA ILE A 94 18.32 1.34 -17.40
C ILE A 94 17.72 2.38 -18.34
N GLY A 95 16.92 3.30 -17.79
CA GLY A 95 16.39 4.46 -18.50
C GLY A 95 17.03 5.76 -18.02
N LYS A 96 17.29 6.66 -18.97
CA LYS A 96 17.72 8.04 -18.74
C LYS A 96 16.86 9.00 -19.54
N VAL A 97 16.55 10.15 -18.95
CA VAL A 97 15.86 11.27 -19.59
C VAL A 97 16.72 12.52 -19.45
N THR A 98 16.85 13.26 -20.54
CA THR A 98 17.45 14.60 -20.60
C THR A 98 16.31 15.55 -20.94
N PRO A 99 15.90 16.43 -20.00
CA PRO A 99 14.78 17.31 -20.23
C PRO A 99 14.99 18.23 -21.44
N GLY A 100 13.96 18.37 -22.26
CA GLY A 100 13.88 19.37 -23.32
C GLY A 100 13.69 20.79 -22.75
N ALA A 101 13.80 21.80 -23.60
CA ALA A 101 13.53 23.17 -23.20
C ALA A 101 12.05 23.31 -22.79
N ASN A 102 11.80 23.70 -21.53
CA ASN A 102 10.47 23.85 -20.92
C ASN A 102 9.70 22.53 -20.66
N SER A 103 10.35 21.37 -20.70
CA SER A 103 9.71 20.11 -20.33
C SER A 103 9.80 19.80 -18.84
N ASP A 104 8.94 18.90 -18.36
CA ASP A 104 8.92 18.36 -17.01
C ASP A 104 9.90 17.19 -16.81
N GLY A 105 10.61 16.76 -17.86
CA GLY A 105 11.59 15.68 -17.81
C GLY A 105 10.95 14.32 -17.56
N ARG A 106 9.67 14.15 -17.93
CA ARG A 106 8.89 12.93 -17.73
C ARG A 106 8.53 12.33 -19.08
N VAL A 107 9.04 11.13 -19.33
CA VAL A 107 8.72 10.38 -20.56
C VAL A 107 7.64 9.36 -20.26
N PHE A 108 6.58 9.38 -21.06
CA PHE A 108 5.44 8.47 -20.86
C PHE A 108 5.52 7.24 -21.75
N PHE A 109 5.13 6.10 -21.18
CA PHE A 109 4.91 4.86 -21.91
C PHE A 109 3.59 4.22 -21.49
N GLN A 110 2.93 3.53 -22.41
CA GLN A 110 1.65 2.86 -22.11
C GLN A 110 1.81 1.41 -21.68
N GLN A 111 2.76 0.67 -22.26
CA GLN A 111 2.98 -0.73 -21.92
C GLN A 111 4.45 -1.08 -21.72
N MET A 112 4.74 -1.91 -20.72
CA MET A 112 6.01 -2.61 -20.58
C MET A 112 5.78 -4.10 -20.41
N ASN A 113 6.41 -4.90 -21.27
CA ASN A 113 6.41 -6.35 -21.20
C ASN A 113 7.82 -6.85 -20.90
N ILE A 114 7.98 -7.53 -19.77
CA ILE A 114 9.22 -8.21 -19.39
C ILE A 114 9.02 -9.70 -19.69
N GLU A 115 9.54 -10.13 -20.83
CA GLU A 115 9.31 -11.46 -21.38
C GLU A 115 10.36 -12.48 -20.93
N ALA A 116 9.91 -13.73 -20.87
CA ALA A 116 10.70 -14.90 -20.53
C ALA A 116 11.27 -15.55 -21.81
N THR A 117 12.27 -14.95 -22.44
CA THR A 117 12.77 -15.45 -23.75
C THR A 117 13.98 -16.39 -23.66
N GLY A 118 14.21 -17.09 -22.55
CA GLY A 118 15.30 -18.06 -22.46
C GLY A 118 14.82 -19.51 -22.60
N ALA A 119 15.76 -20.43 -22.83
CA ALA A 119 15.50 -21.79 -23.29
C ALA A 119 14.89 -22.74 -22.23
N PHE A 120 14.71 -22.30 -20.99
CA PHE A 120 14.23 -23.15 -19.89
C PHE A 120 12.84 -22.72 -19.42
N SER A 121 11.89 -23.64 -19.39
CA SER A 121 10.46 -23.39 -19.21
C SER A 121 10.02 -23.08 -17.77
N ARG A 122 10.92 -23.20 -16.78
CA ARG A 122 10.65 -22.91 -15.36
C ARG A 122 11.92 -22.54 -14.60
N LEU A 123 11.81 -21.60 -13.66
CA LEU A 123 12.71 -21.50 -12.51
C LEU A 123 12.63 -22.83 -11.75
N ASP A 124 13.74 -23.57 -11.60
CA ASP A 124 13.78 -24.77 -10.76
C ASP A 124 13.83 -24.34 -9.28
N PRO A 125 12.73 -24.47 -8.51
CA PRO A 125 12.68 -24.01 -7.12
C PRO A 125 13.54 -24.87 -6.18
N THR A 126 14.02 -26.03 -6.64
CA THR A 126 14.82 -26.99 -5.84
C THR A 126 16.33 -26.82 -6.02
N ARG A 127 16.76 -26.04 -7.01
CA ARG A 127 18.17 -25.71 -7.20
C ARG A 127 18.51 -24.44 -6.44
N PRO A 128 19.46 -24.47 -5.48
CA PRO A 128 19.97 -23.25 -4.90
C PRO A 128 20.59 -22.43 -6.02
N LEU A 129 20.11 -21.20 -6.19
CA LEU A 129 20.71 -20.17 -7.03
C LEU A 129 22.14 -19.91 -6.55
N SER A 130 23.08 -20.76 -6.95
CA SER A 130 24.48 -20.43 -6.79
C SER A 130 24.79 -19.33 -7.80
N LEU A 131 25.34 -18.21 -7.32
CA LEU A 131 25.75 -17.04 -8.12
C LEU A 131 26.82 -17.37 -9.18
N THR A 132 27.33 -18.61 -9.18
CA THR A 132 28.28 -19.16 -10.15
C THR A 132 27.64 -20.11 -11.15
N ASP A 133 26.33 -20.36 -11.09
CA ASP A 133 25.64 -21.23 -12.03
C ASP A 133 25.35 -20.44 -13.32
N PRO A 134 26.01 -20.76 -14.46
CA PRO A 134 25.79 -20.08 -15.73
C PRO A 134 24.51 -20.56 -16.44
N THR A 135 23.70 -21.42 -15.79
CA THR A 135 22.43 -21.87 -16.37
C THR A 135 21.50 -20.70 -16.63
N ALA A 136 20.99 -20.63 -17.86
CA ALA A 136 20.06 -19.58 -18.27
C ALA A 136 18.77 -19.69 -17.45
N GLN A 137 18.50 -18.66 -16.65
CA GLN A 137 17.18 -18.43 -16.08
C GLN A 137 16.59 -17.21 -16.77
N ASN A 138 15.31 -17.30 -17.10
CA ASN A 138 14.63 -16.34 -17.95
C ASN A 138 14.25 -15.09 -17.16
N GLY A 139 14.40 -13.92 -17.78
CA GLY A 139 13.98 -12.62 -17.23
C GLY A 139 15.13 -11.65 -16.99
N ILE A 140 14.83 -10.53 -16.33
CA ILE A 140 15.82 -9.51 -15.95
C ILE A 140 15.79 -9.31 -14.43
N ALA A 141 16.94 -9.07 -13.81
CA ALA A 141 17.00 -8.86 -12.36
C ALA A 141 16.37 -7.52 -11.94
N ALA A 142 16.50 -6.48 -12.76
CA ALA A 142 16.09 -5.14 -12.39
C ALA A 142 15.72 -4.24 -13.58
N VAL A 143 14.76 -3.35 -13.33
CA VAL A 143 14.44 -2.18 -14.15
C VAL A 143 14.70 -0.94 -13.32
N ASN A 144 15.43 0.04 -13.89
CA ASN A 144 15.66 1.33 -13.27
C ASN A 144 15.54 2.47 -14.30
N MET A 145 14.36 3.07 -14.36
CA MET A 145 13.98 4.12 -15.30
C MET A 145 13.18 5.23 -14.58
N PRO A 146 13.78 5.91 -13.59
CA PRO A 146 13.05 6.75 -12.61
C PRO A 146 12.32 7.96 -13.21
N ASP A 147 12.55 8.29 -14.47
CA ASP A 147 11.92 9.42 -15.17
C ASP A 147 10.92 8.95 -16.26
N PHE A 148 10.68 7.63 -16.34
CA PHE A 148 9.71 7.03 -17.24
C PHE A 148 8.42 6.71 -16.48
N TRP A 149 7.30 7.21 -16.96
CA TRP A 149 6.01 7.16 -16.29
C TRP A 149 5.02 6.32 -17.09
N LEU A 150 4.24 5.53 -16.38
CA LEU A 150 3.12 4.81 -16.96
C LEU A 150 1.96 5.79 -17.15
N GLY A 151 1.48 5.91 -18.39
CA GLY A 151 0.37 6.80 -18.77
C GLY A 151 -0.29 6.35 -20.08
N ASN A 152 -1.50 6.82 -20.36
CA ASN A 152 -2.19 6.45 -21.61
C ASN A 152 -1.62 7.24 -22.79
N THR A 153 -0.60 6.72 -23.46
CA THR A 153 0.04 7.40 -24.60
C THR A 153 -0.76 7.30 -25.90
N SER A 154 -1.69 6.34 -26.03
CA SER A 154 -2.48 6.17 -27.25
C SER A 154 -3.38 7.37 -27.56
N GLY A 155 -3.76 8.15 -26.54
CA GLY A 155 -4.68 9.27 -26.66
C GLY A 155 -6.12 8.86 -26.98
N THR A 156 -6.40 7.57 -27.05
CA THR A 156 -7.73 7.02 -27.31
C THR A 156 -8.33 6.44 -26.04
N LYS A 157 -9.66 6.35 -26.03
CA LYS A 157 -10.43 5.72 -24.95
C LYS A 157 -10.03 4.22 -24.85
N PRO A 158 -9.56 3.75 -23.68
CA PRO A 158 -9.20 2.34 -23.50
C PRO A 158 -10.36 1.38 -23.80
N THR A 159 -10.05 0.24 -24.40
CA THR A 159 -11.06 -0.77 -24.83
C THR A 159 -10.83 -2.16 -24.25
N GLN A 160 -9.63 -2.45 -23.74
CA GLN A 160 -9.32 -3.73 -23.12
C GLN A 160 -9.89 -3.77 -21.70
N SER A 161 -10.76 -4.73 -21.39
CA SER A 161 -11.25 -4.93 -20.03
C SER A 161 -10.11 -5.24 -19.06
N SER A 162 -10.17 -4.67 -17.85
CA SER A 162 -9.24 -4.99 -16.77
C SER A 162 -9.43 -6.43 -16.31
N PRO A 163 -8.34 -7.19 -16.11
CA PRO A 163 -8.40 -8.50 -15.48
C PRO A 163 -8.58 -8.42 -13.95
N LEU A 164 -8.51 -7.21 -13.36
CA LEU A 164 -8.53 -7.01 -11.90
C LEU A 164 -9.88 -6.54 -11.37
N HIS A 165 -10.47 -5.53 -12.01
CA HIS A 165 -11.72 -4.93 -11.57
C HIS A 165 -12.79 -4.98 -12.67
N ALA A 166 -13.98 -5.48 -12.32
CA ALA A 166 -15.12 -5.52 -13.23
C ALA A 166 -15.55 -4.10 -13.66
N GLY A 167 -15.78 -3.91 -14.97
CA GLY A 167 -16.19 -2.61 -15.51
C GLY A 167 -15.05 -1.60 -15.68
N PHE A 168 -13.81 -1.96 -15.36
CA PHE A 168 -12.62 -1.15 -15.64
C PHE A 168 -12.00 -1.52 -16.98
N PHE A 169 -11.32 -0.56 -17.61
CA PHE A 169 -10.53 -0.75 -18.81
C PHE A 169 -9.05 -0.45 -18.57
N VAL A 170 -8.15 -1.24 -19.15
CA VAL A 170 -6.70 -1.09 -18.98
C VAL A 170 -6.19 0.10 -19.78
N ALA A 171 -5.79 1.16 -19.09
CA ALA A 171 -5.19 2.36 -19.70
C ALA A 171 -3.68 2.23 -19.94
N GLY A 172 -3.01 1.35 -19.19
CA GLY A 172 -1.60 1.04 -19.37
C GLY A 172 -1.17 -0.07 -18.42
N SER A 173 -0.07 -0.76 -18.75
CA SER A 173 0.39 -1.90 -17.95
C SER A 173 1.91 -2.10 -17.90
N ILE A 174 2.37 -2.69 -16.80
CA ILE A 174 3.70 -3.30 -16.68
C ILE A 174 3.47 -4.76 -16.28
N THR A 175 3.94 -5.68 -17.12
CA THR A 175 3.80 -7.12 -16.87
C THR A 175 5.17 -7.78 -16.79
N ALA A 176 5.41 -8.50 -15.70
CA ALA A 176 6.64 -9.26 -15.46
C ALA A 176 6.31 -10.64 -14.90
N THR A 177 5.87 -11.55 -15.77
CA THR A 177 5.29 -12.86 -15.38
C THR A 177 6.25 -13.76 -14.61
N GLU A 178 7.54 -13.76 -14.95
CA GLU A 178 8.59 -14.52 -14.23
C GLU A 178 9.14 -13.78 -12.99
N GLY A 179 8.52 -12.65 -12.66
CA GLY A 179 8.95 -11.77 -11.60
C GLY A 179 10.24 -11.00 -11.90
N ILE A 180 10.47 -9.98 -11.10
CA ILE A 180 11.69 -9.16 -11.11
C ILE A 180 12.05 -8.80 -9.67
N ASN A 181 13.34 -8.67 -9.38
CA ASN A 181 13.75 -8.35 -8.00
C ASN A 181 13.51 -6.87 -7.69
N VAL A 182 13.71 -5.99 -8.68
CA VAL A 182 13.54 -4.53 -8.51
C VAL A 182 12.87 -3.90 -9.72
N LEU A 183 11.76 -3.22 -9.50
CA LEU A 183 11.11 -2.32 -10.44
C LEU A 183 11.24 -0.89 -9.93
N ARG A 184 12.02 -0.05 -10.62
CA ARG A 184 12.09 1.37 -10.34
C ARG A 184 11.74 2.19 -11.57
N PHE A 185 10.71 3.02 -11.46
CA PHE A 185 10.25 3.90 -12.52
C PHE A 185 9.66 5.21 -11.96
N GLY A 186 9.24 6.13 -12.82
CA GLY A 186 8.65 7.41 -12.41
C GLY A 186 7.37 7.23 -11.61
N GLY A 187 6.54 6.27 -12.04
CA GLY A 187 5.28 5.93 -11.39
C GLY A 187 4.12 5.99 -12.36
N VAL A 188 2.90 6.19 -11.86
CA VAL A 188 1.67 6.21 -12.66
C VAL A 188 1.12 7.62 -12.70
N ASP A 189 0.67 8.07 -13.88
CA ASP A 189 0.00 9.35 -14.04
C ASP A 189 -1.28 9.20 -14.88
N ALA A 190 -2.43 9.12 -14.20
CA ALA A 190 -3.74 9.05 -14.84
C ALA A 190 -4.20 10.39 -15.45
N THR A 191 -3.52 11.49 -15.13
CA THR A 191 -3.84 12.83 -15.66
C THR A 191 -3.08 13.16 -16.95
N TYR A 192 -2.08 12.34 -17.30
CA TYR A 192 -1.36 12.49 -18.56
C TYR A 192 -2.31 12.34 -19.75
N THR A 193 -2.26 13.34 -20.64
CA THR A 193 -2.95 13.31 -21.92
C THR A 193 -1.92 13.60 -23.01
N PRO A 194 -1.72 12.69 -23.98
CA PRO A 194 -0.81 12.93 -25.10
C PRO A 194 -1.37 14.02 -26.01
N THR A 195 -0.50 14.65 -26.79
CA THR A 195 -0.89 15.74 -27.70
C THR A 195 -1.98 15.28 -28.67
N GLY A 196 -3.13 15.97 -28.68
CA GLY A 196 -4.28 15.62 -29.53
C GLY A 196 -5.11 14.43 -29.05
N GLY A 197 -4.79 13.86 -27.88
CA GLY A 197 -5.54 12.77 -27.26
C GLY A 197 -6.70 13.24 -26.36
N THR A 198 -7.52 12.29 -25.95
CA THR A 198 -8.63 12.50 -25.00
C THR A 198 -8.18 12.18 -23.57
N PRO A 199 -8.34 13.11 -22.60
CA PRO A 199 -8.04 12.84 -21.19
C PRO A 199 -8.88 11.68 -20.64
N LEU A 200 -8.27 10.81 -19.82
CA LEU A 200 -8.95 9.64 -19.25
C LEU A 200 -10.19 10.03 -18.43
N ASN A 201 -10.10 11.11 -17.65
CA ASN A 201 -11.20 11.66 -16.86
C ASN A 201 -12.31 12.35 -17.69
N THR A 202 -12.32 12.20 -19.01
CA THR A 202 -13.41 12.63 -19.90
C THR A 202 -13.98 11.47 -20.72
N THR A 203 -13.48 10.25 -20.52
CA THR A 203 -13.88 9.07 -21.30
C THR A 203 -15.23 8.47 -20.86
N SER A 204 -15.80 8.95 -19.75
CA SER A 204 -17.00 8.40 -19.11
C SER A 204 -16.92 6.89 -18.88
N GLN A 205 -15.76 6.42 -18.42
CA GLN A 205 -15.55 5.03 -18.01
C GLN A 205 -14.50 4.94 -16.91
N ASN A 206 -14.58 3.85 -16.16
CA ASN A 206 -13.55 3.47 -15.21
C ASN A 206 -12.31 2.96 -15.96
N ASN A 207 -11.14 3.50 -15.66
CA ASN A 207 -9.88 3.00 -16.21
C ASN A 207 -8.90 2.63 -15.11
N GLU A 208 -7.99 1.72 -15.42
CA GLU A 208 -7.00 1.21 -14.48
C GLU A 208 -5.62 1.08 -15.14
N PHE A 209 -4.59 1.44 -14.39
CA PHE A 209 -3.21 1.11 -14.68
C PHE A 209 -2.78 -0.11 -13.88
N VAL A 210 -2.22 -1.12 -14.55
CA VAL A 210 -1.90 -2.41 -13.93
C VAL A 210 -0.39 -2.67 -13.93
N VAL A 211 0.20 -2.78 -12.75
CA VAL A 211 1.57 -3.27 -12.58
C VAL A 211 1.50 -4.66 -11.97
N SER A 212 1.65 -5.70 -12.81
CA SER A 212 1.56 -7.10 -12.41
C SER A 212 2.93 -7.77 -12.46
N ILE A 213 3.41 -8.21 -11.30
CA ILE A 213 4.71 -8.83 -11.12
C ILE A 213 4.50 -10.24 -10.58
N GLY A 214 4.96 -11.24 -11.31
CA GLY A 214 4.93 -12.63 -10.88
C GLY A 214 5.96 -12.94 -9.80
N THR A 215 6.11 -14.23 -9.49
CA THR A 215 6.99 -14.68 -8.41
C THR A 215 8.45 -14.31 -8.69
N PRO A 216 9.13 -13.55 -7.81
CA PRO A 216 10.46 -13.04 -8.07
C PRO A 216 11.51 -14.15 -8.10
N VAL A 217 12.51 -13.97 -8.95
CA VAL A 217 13.65 -14.89 -9.08
C VAL A 217 14.47 -15.01 -7.79
N ALA A 218 14.56 -13.96 -6.95
CA ALA A 218 15.25 -14.05 -5.66
C ALA A 218 14.49 -13.36 -4.51
N GLY A 219 13.85 -14.17 -3.66
CA GLY A 219 13.48 -13.84 -2.27
C GLY A 219 12.50 -12.68 -2.04
N GLY A 220 12.03 -11.99 -3.09
CA GLY A 220 11.00 -10.96 -3.02
C GLY A 220 11.21 -9.77 -3.98
N VAL A 221 10.14 -9.07 -4.33
CA VAL A 221 10.13 -7.90 -5.24
C VAL A 221 10.33 -6.59 -4.47
N SER A 222 10.98 -5.59 -5.06
CA SER A 222 10.91 -4.20 -4.61
C SER A 222 10.36 -3.29 -5.71
N VAL A 223 9.27 -2.59 -5.43
CA VAL A 223 8.68 -1.59 -6.33
C VAL A 223 8.96 -0.20 -5.78
N ILE A 224 9.51 0.67 -6.62
CA ILE A 224 9.96 2.00 -6.25
C ILE A 224 9.47 2.99 -7.30
N VAL A 225 8.58 3.88 -6.90
CA VAL A 225 8.03 4.93 -7.76
C VAL A 225 8.33 6.30 -7.17
N LYS A 226 8.31 7.35 -7.99
CA LYS A 226 8.23 8.71 -7.46
C LYS A 226 6.82 8.99 -6.99
N LYS A 227 5.82 8.80 -7.85
CA LYS A 227 4.43 9.14 -7.52
C LYS A 227 3.42 8.21 -8.17
N SER A 228 2.29 8.01 -7.51
CA SER A 228 1.09 7.43 -8.14
C SER A 228 0.03 8.52 -8.18
N ILE A 229 -0.40 8.94 -9.36
CA ILE A 229 -1.44 9.96 -9.54
C ILE A 229 -2.67 9.27 -10.15
N THR A 230 -3.73 9.25 -9.36
CA THR A 230 -5.05 8.72 -9.71
C THR A 230 -6.05 9.86 -9.75
N ASP A 231 -7.08 9.72 -10.56
CA ASP A 231 -8.11 10.75 -10.75
C ASP A 231 -9.50 10.11 -10.76
N ALA A 232 -10.54 10.93 -10.77
CA ALA A 232 -11.91 10.49 -10.97
C ALA A 232 -12.73 11.59 -11.63
N GLN A 233 -13.71 11.20 -12.45
CA GLN A 233 -14.67 12.10 -13.07
C GLN A 233 -16.04 11.91 -12.43
N THR A 234 -16.65 12.99 -11.93
CA THR A 234 -18.05 12.98 -11.49
C THR A 234 -18.93 13.55 -12.60
N VAL A 235 -19.95 12.81 -13.03
CA VAL A 235 -20.90 13.23 -14.08
C VAL A 235 -22.27 13.47 -13.45
N ALA A 236 -22.89 14.61 -13.79
CA ALA A 236 -24.22 14.96 -13.30
C ALA A 236 -25.28 13.96 -13.77
N PRO A 237 -26.37 13.78 -13.01
CA PRO A 237 -27.49 12.95 -13.44
C PRO A 237 -28.03 13.42 -14.81
N THR A 238 -28.35 12.46 -15.68
CA THR A 238 -29.04 12.70 -16.95
C THR A 238 -30.35 11.93 -17.00
N GLY A 239 -31.43 12.55 -17.50
CA GLY A 239 -32.74 11.90 -17.64
C GLY A 239 -33.48 11.74 -16.31
N THR A 240 -34.01 10.55 -16.04
CA THR A 240 -34.77 10.24 -14.81
C THR A 240 -33.89 9.88 -13.60
N ASN A 241 -32.57 9.78 -13.78
CA ASN A 241 -31.66 9.51 -12.67
C ASN A 241 -31.59 10.72 -11.74
N THR A 242 -31.74 10.51 -10.44
CA THR A 242 -31.60 11.55 -9.42
C THR A 242 -30.17 11.68 -8.89
N THR A 243 -29.29 10.75 -9.28
CA THR A 243 -27.88 10.66 -8.87
C THR A 243 -26.91 10.74 -10.04
N GLY A 244 -25.83 11.50 -9.84
CA GLY A 244 -24.68 11.49 -10.74
C GLY A 244 -23.89 10.18 -10.68
N GLN A 245 -22.96 9.99 -11.61
CA GLN A 245 -22.05 8.85 -11.68
C GLN A 245 -20.62 9.27 -11.36
N VAL A 246 -19.79 8.35 -10.89
CA VAL A 246 -18.34 8.54 -10.76
C VAL A 246 -17.63 7.56 -11.69
N PHE A 247 -16.54 8.03 -12.30
CA PHE A 247 -15.65 7.22 -13.13
C PHE A 247 -14.22 7.31 -12.60
N GLN A 248 -13.76 6.24 -11.97
CA GLN A 248 -12.48 6.12 -11.29
C GLN A 248 -11.32 5.84 -12.27
N GLN A 249 -10.18 6.50 -12.05
CA GLN A 249 -8.94 6.31 -12.78
C GLN A 249 -7.89 5.76 -11.80
N SER A 250 -7.81 4.43 -11.68
CA SER A 250 -7.09 3.73 -10.62
C SER A 250 -5.69 3.27 -11.03
N ALA A 251 -4.87 2.91 -10.03
CA ALA A 251 -3.56 2.32 -10.23
C ALA A 251 -3.37 1.12 -9.29
N THR A 252 -3.06 -0.04 -9.83
CA THR A 252 -2.90 -1.27 -9.04
C THR A 252 -1.52 -1.88 -9.20
N PHE A 253 -0.80 -1.99 -8.10
CA PHE A 253 0.48 -2.68 -7.98
C PHE A 253 0.25 -4.04 -7.35
N LEU A 254 0.35 -5.08 -8.17
CA LEU A 254 0.14 -6.46 -7.78
C LEU A 254 1.46 -7.23 -7.85
N ALA A 255 1.87 -7.83 -6.73
CA ALA A 255 3.05 -8.68 -6.66
C ALA A 255 2.68 -10.08 -6.15
N THR A 256 2.99 -11.11 -6.93
CA THR A 256 2.88 -12.51 -6.52
C THR A 256 4.04 -12.91 -5.61
N GLY A 257 3.71 -13.48 -4.46
CA GLY A 257 4.66 -13.81 -3.40
C GLY A 257 5.10 -12.59 -2.59
N ARG A 258 6.37 -12.58 -2.16
CA ARG A 258 6.87 -11.59 -1.21
C ARG A 258 7.17 -10.24 -1.86
N LEU A 259 6.52 -9.18 -1.41
CA LEU A 259 6.88 -7.79 -1.67
C LEU A 259 7.80 -7.27 -0.56
N ASN A 260 9.10 -7.16 -0.81
CA ASN A 260 10.07 -6.68 0.17
C ASN A 260 9.89 -5.20 0.52
N LEU A 261 9.59 -4.40 -0.50
CA LEU A 261 9.45 -2.95 -0.39
C LEU A 261 8.51 -2.44 -1.48
N PHE A 262 7.47 -1.72 -1.10
CA PHE A 262 6.87 -0.69 -1.93
C PHE A 262 7.28 0.67 -1.40
N GLN A 263 7.77 1.53 -2.29
CA GLN A 263 8.14 2.88 -1.94
C GLN A 263 7.60 3.88 -2.96
N ALA A 264 6.98 4.95 -2.47
CA ALA A 264 6.60 6.12 -3.23
C ALA A 264 7.08 7.38 -2.51
N ASN A 265 7.37 8.46 -3.25
CA ASN A 265 7.49 9.77 -2.63
C ASN A 265 6.11 10.32 -2.27
N GLU A 266 5.09 10.05 -3.08
CA GLU A 266 3.73 10.55 -2.85
C GLU A 266 2.68 9.66 -3.54
N ILE A 267 1.47 9.64 -3.00
CA ILE A 267 0.30 9.00 -3.62
C ILE A 267 -0.83 10.03 -3.64
N ASP A 268 -1.27 10.39 -4.83
CA ASP A 268 -2.32 11.38 -5.06
C ASP A 268 -3.57 10.71 -5.62
N GLY A 269 -4.70 11.00 -4.99
CA GLY A 269 -6.01 10.60 -5.47
C GLY A 269 -6.99 11.74 -5.37
N ASN A 270 -7.97 11.76 -6.26
CA ASN A 270 -9.01 12.77 -6.28
C ASN A 270 -9.96 12.61 -5.08
N THR A 271 -10.12 13.67 -4.29
CA THR A 271 -10.97 13.71 -3.10
C THR A 271 -12.05 14.78 -3.18
N THR A 272 -12.41 15.19 -4.40
CA THR A 272 -13.50 16.16 -4.62
C THR A 272 -14.74 15.72 -3.83
N PRO A 273 -15.22 16.53 -2.86
CA PRO A 273 -16.36 16.19 -2.02
C PRO A 273 -17.64 16.04 -2.84
N SER A 274 -18.62 15.31 -2.31
CA SER A 274 -19.96 15.28 -2.90
C SER A 274 -20.64 16.64 -2.80
N THR A 275 -21.58 16.87 -3.70
CA THR A 275 -22.54 17.99 -3.66
C THR A 275 -23.96 17.43 -3.72
N ALA A 276 -24.98 18.29 -3.67
CA ALA A 276 -26.38 17.86 -3.78
C ALA A 276 -26.70 17.10 -5.08
N THR A 277 -25.91 17.30 -6.14
CA THR A 277 -26.14 16.72 -7.47
C THR A 277 -25.00 15.82 -7.96
N LEU A 278 -23.82 15.91 -7.35
CA LEU A 278 -22.65 15.11 -7.73
C LEU A 278 -22.19 14.22 -6.58
N PRO A 279 -21.94 12.92 -6.82
CA PRO A 279 -21.28 12.06 -5.85
C PRO A 279 -19.84 12.52 -5.56
N ALA A 280 -19.26 12.05 -4.45
CA ALA A 280 -17.87 12.32 -4.11
C ALA A 280 -16.93 11.54 -5.03
N ALA A 281 -15.80 12.14 -5.40
CA ALA A 281 -14.80 11.53 -6.28
C ALA A 281 -13.96 10.44 -5.58
N SER A 282 -14.02 10.36 -4.25
CA SER A 282 -13.29 9.34 -3.49
C SER A 282 -13.87 7.94 -3.72
N PRO A 283 -13.02 6.90 -3.78
CA PRO A 283 -13.44 5.51 -3.94
C PRO A 283 -14.43 5.05 -2.86
N SER A 284 -15.32 4.12 -3.18
CA SER A 284 -16.43 3.76 -2.29
C SER A 284 -16.00 3.12 -0.97
N GLN A 285 -14.79 2.55 -0.89
CA GLN A 285 -14.28 1.98 0.35
C GLN A 285 -14.01 3.03 1.45
N PHE A 286 -13.89 4.30 1.04
CA PHE A 286 -13.65 5.44 1.92
C PHE A 286 -14.90 6.26 2.20
N LEU A 287 -15.96 6.10 1.41
CA LEU A 287 -17.23 6.75 1.65
C LEU A 287 -17.86 6.23 2.96
N LEU A 288 -18.28 7.15 3.83
CA LEU A 288 -18.94 6.84 5.09
C LEU A 288 -20.36 6.34 4.79
N ASN A 289 -20.63 5.04 4.91
CA ASN A 289 -21.94 4.55 4.47
C ASN A 289 -23.10 5.05 5.37
N PRO A 290 -24.18 5.60 4.78
CA PRO A 290 -24.22 6.18 3.43
C PRO A 290 -24.16 7.70 3.49
N PRO A 291 -23.28 8.37 2.73
CA PRO A 291 -23.57 9.72 2.31
C PRO A 291 -24.72 9.57 1.32
N ALA A 292 -25.87 10.16 1.62
CA ALA A 292 -26.90 10.28 0.61
C ALA A 292 -26.38 11.18 -0.53
N PRO A 293 -26.56 10.79 -1.79
CA PRO A 293 -27.22 9.56 -2.22
C PRO A 293 -26.24 8.37 -2.32
N THR A 294 -26.67 7.24 -1.75
CA THR A 294 -25.94 5.97 -1.72
C THR A 294 -25.47 5.58 -3.13
N PRO A 295 -24.17 5.35 -3.35
CA PRO A 295 -23.72 4.71 -4.58
C PRO A 295 -24.39 3.34 -4.68
N THR A 296 -25.20 3.12 -5.71
CA THR A 296 -25.89 1.84 -5.96
C THR A 296 -24.93 0.71 -6.33
N THR A 297 -23.65 1.04 -6.58
CA THR A 297 -22.58 0.13 -6.94
C THR A 297 -21.31 0.49 -6.18
N THR A 298 -20.59 -0.50 -5.66
CA THR A 298 -19.25 -0.32 -5.12
C THR A 298 -18.29 -0.02 -6.26
N GLU A 299 -17.48 1.01 -6.12
CA GLU A 299 -16.50 1.45 -7.10
C GLU A 299 -15.09 1.38 -6.51
N ALA A 300 -14.29 0.44 -7.01
CA ALA A 300 -12.86 0.42 -6.78
C ALA A 300 -12.23 1.73 -7.28
N GLY A 301 -11.14 2.19 -6.67
CA GLY A 301 -10.51 3.43 -7.09
C GLY A 301 -9.32 3.80 -6.22
N GLY A 302 -8.55 4.79 -6.69
CA GLY A 302 -7.30 5.20 -6.04
C GLY A 302 -6.14 4.25 -6.33
N THR A 303 -5.16 4.24 -5.44
CA THR A 303 -3.94 3.42 -5.58
C THR A 303 -4.02 2.17 -4.70
N TYR A 304 -3.81 1.00 -5.29
CA TYR A 304 -3.74 -0.29 -4.61
C TYR A 304 -2.33 -0.86 -4.60
N VAL A 305 -1.87 -1.33 -3.44
CA VAL A 305 -0.64 -2.12 -3.32
C VAL A 305 -0.96 -3.45 -2.66
N VAL A 306 -0.87 -4.50 -3.47
CA VAL A 306 -1.32 -5.84 -3.15
C VAL A 306 -0.15 -6.81 -3.26
N SER A 307 0.07 -7.56 -2.19
CA SER A 307 0.91 -8.76 -2.24
C SER A 307 0.01 -9.96 -2.10
N GLN A 308 0.03 -10.81 -3.11
CA GLN A 308 -0.79 -12.00 -3.18
C GLN A 308 0.04 -13.26 -2.98
N GLY A 309 -0.61 -14.31 -2.51
CA GLY A 309 0.02 -15.63 -2.40
C GLY A 309 0.12 -16.34 -3.75
N GLY A 310 0.18 -17.66 -3.68
CA GLY A 310 0.51 -18.58 -4.78
C GLY A 310 1.32 -19.73 -4.19
N ALA A 311 2.36 -20.20 -4.88
CA ALA A 311 3.30 -21.20 -4.34
C ALA A 311 4.16 -20.72 -3.15
N VAL A 312 4.08 -19.43 -2.79
CA VAL A 312 4.85 -18.80 -1.69
C VAL A 312 3.99 -17.76 -0.96
N THR A 313 4.42 -17.36 0.25
CA THR A 313 3.65 -16.45 1.12
C THR A 313 3.49 -15.03 0.52
N GLY A 314 2.24 -14.56 0.40
CA GLY A 314 1.91 -13.16 0.12
C GLY A 314 2.20 -12.28 1.33
N GLN A 315 3.43 -11.75 1.43
CA GLN A 315 3.85 -10.89 2.53
C GLN A 315 4.42 -9.58 2.03
N ILE A 316 4.13 -8.50 2.77
CA ILE A 316 4.76 -7.21 2.56
C ILE A 316 5.78 -6.96 3.67
N GLY A 317 7.03 -6.73 3.28
CA GLY A 317 8.08 -6.29 4.18
C GLY A 317 7.88 -4.84 4.59
N ASN A 318 7.86 -3.92 3.63
CA ASN A 318 7.76 -2.49 3.92
C ASN A 318 6.87 -1.77 2.90
N ILE A 319 5.91 -1.00 3.40
CA ILE A 319 5.26 0.09 2.66
C ILE A 319 5.83 1.40 3.17
N LYS A 320 6.34 2.24 2.26
CA LYS A 320 6.87 3.57 2.59
C LYS A 320 6.36 4.62 1.60
N VAL A 321 5.49 5.50 2.06
CA VAL A 321 5.16 6.74 1.35
C VAL A 321 5.86 7.88 2.09
N LEU A 322 6.79 8.57 1.43
CA LEU A 322 7.61 9.57 2.11
C LEU A 322 6.86 10.89 2.36
N GLY A 323 5.98 11.27 1.44
CA GLY A 323 5.11 12.43 1.50
C GLY A 323 3.66 12.03 1.73
N ASN A 324 2.74 12.76 1.10
CA ASN A 324 1.30 12.59 1.30
C ASN A 324 0.80 11.29 0.68
N ALA A 325 -0.30 10.77 1.24
CA ALA A 325 -1.02 9.64 0.69
C ALA A 325 -2.52 9.91 0.70
N THR A 326 -3.13 9.88 -0.48
CA THR A 326 -4.56 10.09 -0.67
C THR A 326 -5.19 8.97 -1.48
N ASN A 327 -6.34 8.44 -1.02
CA ASN A 327 -7.04 7.28 -1.60
C ASN A 327 -6.10 6.08 -1.81
N PHE A 328 -5.39 5.70 -0.75
CA PHE A 328 -4.37 4.65 -0.80
C PHE A 328 -4.84 3.40 -0.04
N THR A 329 -4.84 2.26 -0.71
CA THR A 329 -5.23 0.98 -0.12
C THR A 329 -4.08 -0.01 -0.23
N THR A 330 -3.69 -0.65 0.86
CA THR A 330 -2.71 -1.74 0.83
C THR A 330 -3.20 -2.93 1.63
N PHE A 331 -2.98 -4.12 1.08
CA PHE A 331 -3.38 -5.34 1.75
C PHE A 331 -2.59 -6.54 1.25
N THR A 332 -2.72 -7.63 2.00
CA THR A 332 -2.12 -8.93 1.68
C THR A 332 -3.20 -9.98 1.63
N ILE A 333 -3.09 -10.90 0.67
CA ILE A 333 -3.99 -12.05 0.55
C ILE A 333 -3.19 -13.35 0.49
N GLU A 334 -3.79 -14.41 1.02
CA GLU A 334 -3.19 -15.76 1.03
C GLU A 334 -3.27 -16.44 -0.34
N ASN A 335 -4.29 -16.10 -1.10
CA ASN A 335 -4.56 -16.69 -2.41
C ASN A 335 -3.96 -15.83 -3.53
N ASP A 336 -3.80 -16.42 -4.70
CA ASP A 336 -3.58 -15.68 -5.95
C ASP A 336 -4.91 -15.03 -6.38
N VAL A 337 -4.94 -13.74 -6.74
CA VAL A 337 -6.12 -13.09 -7.33
C VAL A 337 -6.51 -13.68 -8.67
N PHE A 338 -5.67 -14.50 -9.30
CA PHE A 338 -6.00 -15.19 -10.56
C PHE A 338 -6.34 -16.67 -10.38
N SER A 339 -6.29 -17.22 -9.17
CA SER A 339 -6.56 -18.65 -8.93
C SER A 339 -7.43 -18.91 -7.70
N THR A 340 -8.26 -19.95 -7.77
CA THR A 340 -9.11 -20.39 -6.65
C THR A 340 -8.42 -21.44 -5.76
N GLN A 341 -7.19 -21.84 -6.06
CA GLN A 341 -6.48 -22.89 -5.33
C GLN A 341 -5.75 -22.32 -4.10
N GLN A 342 -6.05 -22.90 -2.94
CA GLN A 342 -5.36 -22.63 -1.69
C GLN A 342 -4.14 -23.55 -1.56
N GLU A 343 -2.92 -23.00 -1.68
CA GLU A 343 -1.71 -23.72 -1.27
C GLU A 343 -1.28 -23.29 0.14
N GLY A 344 -1.83 -23.98 1.16
CA GLY A 344 -1.32 -23.98 2.54
C GLY A 344 -1.69 -22.77 3.43
N VAL A 345 -1.43 -22.92 4.74
CA VAL A 345 -1.64 -21.88 5.76
C VAL A 345 -0.50 -20.86 5.66
N LEU A 346 -0.78 -19.71 5.05
CA LEU A 346 0.18 -18.63 4.84
C LEU A 346 -0.06 -17.51 5.86
N ASP A 347 0.98 -16.72 6.19
CA ASP A 347 0.94 -15.59 7.15
C ASP A 347 0.93 -14.27 6.36
N PRO A 348 -0.21 -13.80 5.83
CA PRO A 348 -0.31 -12.61 4.99
C PRO A 348 -0.19 -11.35 5.83
N ARG A 349 1.04 -10.93 6.08
CA ARG A 349 1.35 -9.83 7.00
C ARG A 349 2.01 -8.65 6.31
N ILE A 350 1.85 -7.49 6.91
CA ILE A 350 2.60 -6.27 6.56
C ILE A 350 3.58 -6.00 7.69
N THR A 351 4.88 -6.16 7.47
CA THR A 351 5.83 -5.99 8.59
C THR A 351 5.92 -4.52 9.00
N ASN A 352 6.14 -3.61 8.06
CA ASN A 352 6.23 -2.18 8.35
C ASN A 352 5.37 -1.36 7.38
N PHE A 353 4.58 -0.45 7.92
CA PHE A 353 3.79 0.53 7.18
C PHE A 353 4.14 1.94 7.65
N TYR A 354 4.45 2.82 6.71
CA TYR A 354 4.86 4.18 7.00
C TYR A 354 4.33 5.16 5.96
N ILE A 355 3.73 6.26 6.44
CA ILE A 355 3.41 7.45 5.66
C ILE A 355 4.01 8.67 6.38
N GLY A 356 4.86 9.43 5.68
CA GLY A 356 5.53 10.60 6.25
C GLY A 356 4.69 11.88 6.21
N GLY A 357 3.93 12.09 5.14
CA GLY A 357 3.11 13.28 4.95
C GLY A 357 1.70 13.15 5.55
N GLU A 358 0.79 13.96 5.02
CA GLU A 358 -0.63 13.93 5.35
C GLU A 358 -1.29 12.68 4.77
N THR A 359 -2.25 12.16 5.53
CA THR A 359 -3.08 11.05 5.10
C THR A 359 -4.48 11.57 4.83
N ASN A 360 -5.14 11.04 3.81
CA ASN A 360 -6.57 11.22 3.62
C ASN A 360 -7.08 9.98 2.88
N ASN A 361 -8.03 9.24 3.44
CA ASN A 361 -8.56 8.02 2.84
C ASN A 361 -7.45 6.97 2.63
N VAL A 362 -6.96 6.39 3.73
CA VAL A 362 -5.94 5.33 3.71
C VAL A 362 -6.49 4.05 4.33
N ALA A 363 -6.36 2.92 3.66
CA ALA A 363 -6.79 1.62 4.15
C ALA A 363 -5.63 0.61 4.21
N VAL A 364 -5.52 -0.10 5.33
CA VAL A 364 -4.55 -1.17 5.55
C VAL A 364 -5.28 -2.43 6.02
N VAL A 365 -5.17 -3.52 5.26
CA VAL A 365 -5.72 -4.83 5.66
C VAL A 365 -4.63 -5.89 5.70
N ALA A 366 -4.32 -6.41 6.88
CA ALA A 366 -3.23 -7.37 7.07
C ALA A 366 -3.69 -8.57 7.93
N PRO A 367 -4.18 -9.66 7.30
CA PRO A 367 -4.76 -10.81 8.01
C PRO A 367 -3.77 -11.54 8.93
N GLY A 368 -2.47 -11.50 8.63
CA GLY A 368 -1.37 -12.03 9.43
C GLY A 368 -0.77 -11.03 10.44
N GLY A 369 -1.31 -9.82 10.51
CA GLY A 369 -0.85 -8.79 11.45
C GLY A 369 0.07 -7.73 10.85
N THR A 370 0.32 -6.69 11.65
CA THR A 370 1.24 -5.60 11.32
C THR A 370 2.23 -5.36 12.47
N ARG A 371 3.53 -5.22 12.18
CA ARG A 371 4.50 -4.99 13.26
C ARG A 371 4.61 -3.52 13.62
N ASN A 372 5.04 -2.69 12.67
CA ASN A 372 5.22 -1.26 12.88
C ASN A 372 4.32 -0.47 11.94
N VAL A 373 3.48 0.38 12.51
CA VAL A 373 2.67 1.35 11.77
C VAL A 373 3.08 2.75 12.23
N SER A 374 3.35 3.64 11.29
CA SER A 374 3.83 4.99 11.63
C SER A 374 3.30 6.06 10.67
N PHE A 375 2.86 7.17 11.25
CA PHE A 375 2.32 8.33 10.54
C PHE A 375 3.04 9.61 10.97
N GLY A 376 3.64 10.29 9.99
CA GLY A 376 4.46 11.48 10.21
C GLY A 376 3.65 12.74 10.48
N ARG A 377 2.54 13.00 9.78
CA ARG A 377 1.68 14.19 10.04
C ARG A 377 0.34 13.89 10.71
N GLY A 378 0.09 12.65 11.08
CA GLY A 378 -1.17 12.24 11.71
C GLY A 378 -1.94 11.24 10.87
N MET A 379 -2.99 10.70 11.48
CA MET A 379 -4.00 9.89 10.81
C MET A 379 -5.22 10.75 10.55
N ASP A 380 -5.64 10.86 9.29
CA ASP A 380 -6.90 11.47 8.90
C ASP A 380 -7.58 10.56 7.88
N ASN A 381 -8.80 10.13 8.21
CA ASN A 381 -9.58 9.13 7.47
C ASN A 381 -8.78 7.83 7.18
N VAL A 382 -8.11 7.30 8.21
CA VAL A 382 -7.31 6.07 8.11
C VAL A 382 -8.06 4.88 8.70
N LYS A 383 -8.11 3.75 7.96
CA LYS A 383 -8.68 2.48 8.41
C LYS A 383 -7.61 1.39 8.46
N ILE A 384 -7.48 0.69 9.57
CA ILE A 384 -6.50 -0.39 9.75
C ILE A 384 -7.21 -1.62 10.32
N ASN A 385 -7.34 -2.69 9.52
CA ASN A 385 -7.91 -3.95 9.97
C ASN A 385 -6.82 -5.03 9.94
N THR A 386 -6.43 -5.53 11.10
CA THR A 386 -5.27 -6.42 11.20
C THR A 386 -5.37 -7.41 12.35
N GLN A 387 -4.56 -8.48 12.34
CA GLN A 387 -4.59 -9.45 13.43
C GLN A 387 -3.97 -8.89 14.72
N PHE A 388 -2.86 -8.16 14.62
CA PHE A 388 -2.18 -7.50 15.75
C PHE A 388 -1.40 -6.28 15.25
N ILE A 389 -1.13 -5.34 16.14
CA ILE A 389 -0.18 -4.24 15.92
C ILE A 389 0.85 -4.28 17.04
N GLN A 390 2.15 -4.34 16.73
CA GLN A 390 3.16 -4.25 17.79
C GLN A 390 3.40 -2.79 18.22
N TYR A 391 3.58 -1.89 17.24
CA TYR A 391 3.79 -0.47 17.47
C TYR A 391 2.94 0.37 16.50
N LEU A 392 2.14 1.29 17.05
CA LEU A 392 1.43 2.32 16.31
C LEU A 392 1.97 3.68 16.77
N LYS A 393 2.53 4.47 15.85
CA LYS A 393 3.13 5.77 16.18
C LYS A 393 2.57 6.86 15.29
N VAL A 394 2.04 7.90 15.89
CA VAL A 394 1.38 9.01 15.20
C VAL A 394 1.90 10.29 15.82
N ASN A 395 2.64 11.11 15.07
CA ASN A 395 3.25 12.33 15.63
C ASN A 395 2.22 13.37 16.06
N ARG A 396 1.11 13.45 15.32
CA ARG A 396 -0.04 14.28 15.67
C ARG A 396 -1.11 13.38 16.28
N GLY A 397 -2.34 13.63 15.90
CA GLY A 397 -3.52 12.92 16.32
C GLY A 397 -4.05 11.95 15.29
N ALA A 398 -5.20 11.38 15.63
CA ALA A 398 -6.08 10.68 14.71
C ALA A 398 -7.40 11.45 14.59
N VAL A 399 -7.88 11.62 13.37
CA VAL A 399 -9.18 12.23 13.08
C VAL A 399 -9.95 11.27 12.18
N ASN A 400 -11.21 10.99 12.52
CA ASN A 400 -12.11 10.15 11.71
C ASN A 400 -11.47 8.79 11.30
N SER A 401 -10.65 8.21 12.18
CA SER A 401 -9.82 7.04 11.84
C SER A 401 -10.24 5.82 12.65
N SER A 402 -10.16 4.64 12.05
CA SER A 402 -10.42 3.36 12.72
C SER A 402 -9.20 2.44 12.70
N VAL A 403 -8.91 1.83 13.85
CA VAL A 403 -7.86 0.83 14.03
C VAL A 403 -8.45 -0.36 14.75
N THR A 404 -8.57 -1.48 14.04
CA THR A 404 -9.18 -2.70 14.53
C THR A 404 -8.19 -3.85 14.51
N SER A 405 -7.96 -4.43 15.68
CA SER A 405 -7.09 -5.59 15.86
C SER A 405 -7.80 -6.83 16.36
N SER A 406 -7.54 -8.00 15.75
CA SER A 406 -8.13 -9.24 16.25
C SER A 406 -7.57 -9.73 17.58
N ARG A 407 -6.35 -9.31 17.93
CA ARG A 407 -5.66 -9.70 19.15
C ARG A 407 -5.30 -8.49 20.00
N GLN A 408 -4.25 -7.77 19.64
CA GLN A 408 -3.70 -6.73 20.50
C GLN A 408 -3.13 -5.56 19.71
N ILE A 409 -3.22 -4.38 20.31
CA ILE A 409 -2.49 -3.17 19.91
C ILE A 409 -1.44 -2.94 21.01
N GLY A 410 -0.22 -3.38 20.73
CA GLY A 410 0.85 -3.51 21.71
C GLY A 410 1.27 -2.19 22.35
N ASN A 411 1.77 -1.24 21.56
CA ASN A 411 2.17 0.08 22.03
C ASN A 411 1.74 1.15 21.02
N MET A 412 0.68 1.89 21.35
CA MET A 412 0.21 3.03 20.57
C MET A 412 0.69 4.35 21.18
N ILE A 413 1.17 5.29 20.35
CA ILE A 413 1.54 6.63 20.79
C ILE A 413 0.94 7.63 19.81
N PHE A 414 0.06 8.48 20.32
CA PHE A 414 -0.49 9.64 19.62
C PHE A 414 0.13 10.90 20.22
N GLY A 415 0.74 11.72 19.38
CA GLY A 415 1.37 12.99 19.78
C GLY A 415 0.42 14.19 19.75
N GLY A 416 -0.86 13.99 19.47
CA GLY A 416 -1.92 15.00 19.48
C GLY A 416 -3.29 14.37 19.72
N ASP A 417 -4.35 15.07 19.33
CA ASP A 417 -5.73 14.73 19.66
C ASP A 417 -6.23 13.46 18.95
N VAL A 418 -7.05 12.67 19.62
CA VAL A 418 -7.80 11.57 19.02
C VAL A 418 -9.26 12.01 18.95
N ILE A 419 -9.74 12.29 17.74
CA ILE A 419 -11.05 12.90 17.48
C ILE A 419 -11.85 11.98 16.56
N ASN A 420 -13.12 11.72 16.88
CA ASN A 420 -14.03 10.92 16.05
C ASN A 420 -13.42 9.58 15.60
N SER A 421 -12.63 8.94 16.46
CA SER A 421 -11.79 7.80 16.08
C SER A 421 -12.12 6.55 16.91
N LEU A 422 -11.99 5.38 16.28
CA LEU A 422 -12.28 4.08 16.88
C LEU A 422 -11.00 3.25 16.97
N ILE A 423 -10.52 2.94 18.18
CA ILE A 423 -9.31 2.13 18.40
C ILE A 423 -9.67 0.88 19.20
N GLN A 424 -9.66 -0.27 18.53
CA GLN A 424 -10.32 -1.47 19.04
C GLN A 424 -9.41 -2.69 18.95
N SER A 425 -9.43 -3.55 19.97
CA SER A 425 -8.70 -4.82 19.93
C SER A 425 -9.46 -6.01 20.54
N GLY A 426 -9.11 -7.22 20.10
CA GLY A 426 -9.69 -8.45 20.62
C GLY A 426 -11.10 -8.75 20.10
N TYR A 427 -11.34 -8.43 18.83
CA TYR A 427 -12.57 -8.76 18.09
C TYR A 427 -12.20 -9.66 16.91
N SER A 428 -12.85 -10.80 16.71
CA SER A 428 -12.56 -11.55 15.49
C SER A 428 -13.09 -10.79 14.28
N GLN A 429 -12.29 -10.90 13.24
CA GLN A 429 -12.44 -10.24 11.96
C GLN A 429 -12.24 -11.33 10.92
N THR A 430 -13.10 -11.38 9.92
CA THR A 430 -12.88 -12.21 8.74
C THR A 430 -11.90 -11.50 7.80
N LEU A 431 -10.68 -11.21 8.29
CA LEU A 431 -9.69 -10.37 7.61
C LEU A 431 -9.36 -10.83 6.19
N ALA A 432 -9.27 -12.15 5.97
CA ALA A 432 -9.05 -12.72 4.64
C ALA A 432 -10.23 -12.41 3.70
N THR A 433 -11.47 -12.48 4.20
CA THR A 433 -12.71 -12.13 3.47
C THR A 433 -12.78 -10.63 3.17
N TYR A 434 -12.33 -9.77 4.09
CA TYR A 434 -12.30 -8.31 3.88
C TYR A 434 -11.24 -7.90 2.87
N ALA A 435 -10.09 -8.59 2.88
CA ALA A 435 -9.07 -8.45 1.85
C ALA A 435 -9.54 -9.01 0.49
N ASN A 436 -10.40 -10.03 0.50
CA ASN A 436 -10.74 -10.82 -0.69
C ASN A 436 -12.13 -11.47 -0.56
N THR A 437 -13.22 -10.84 -1.03
CA THR A 437 -14.48 -11.57 -1.27
C THR A 437 -14.78 -11.80 -2.75
N PRO A 438 -13.90 -12.41 -3.57
CA PRO A 438 -14.31 -12.87 -4.88
C PRO A 438 -15.31 -14.02 -4.69
N SER A 439 -16.56 -13.83 -5.10
CA SER A 439 -17.37 -14.96 -5.53
C SER A 439 -16.87 -15.43 -6.89
N SER A 440 -17.14 -16.69 -7.24
CA SER A 440 -16.75 -17.35 -8.49
C SER A 440 -16.91 -16.44 -9.72
N GLY A 441 -15.79 -16.11 -10.37
CA GLY A 441 -15.73 -15.15 -11.49
C GLY A 441 -15.64 -13.71 -10.97
N PHE A 442 -14.57 -13.00 -11.35
CA PHE A 442 -14.21 -11.64 -10.94
C PHE A 442 -15.19 -10.54 -11.39
N THR A 443 -16.48 -10.84 -11.41
CA THR A 443 -17.56 -9.99 -11.90
C THR A 443 -18.58 -9.62 -10.81
N SER A 444 -18.50 -10.19 -9.60
CA SER A 444 -19.45 -9.84 -8.51
C SER A 444 -18.93 -10.14 -7.08
N GLY A 445 -17.68 -9.81 -6.76
CA GLY A 445 -17.08 -10.06 -5.45
C GLY A 445 -17.01 -8.83 -4.51
N GLY A 446 -17.08 -9.06 -3.20
CA GLY A 446 -16.85 -8.06 -2.14
C GLY A 446 -15.37 -7.84 -1.76
N GLY A 447 -15.13 -7.01 -0.73
CA GLY A 447 -13.81 -6.72 -0.14
C GLY A 447 -13.18 -5.41 -0.60
N VAL A 448 -12.13 -4.97 0.11
CA VAL A 448 -11.46 -3.66 -0.13
C VAL A 448 -10.85 -3.52 -1.51
N PHE A 449 -10.50 -4.65 -2.13
CA PHE A 449 -10.03 -4.69 -3.52
C PHE A 449 -11.12 -4.16 -4.47
N ASN A 450 -12.37 -4.62 -4.31
CA ASN A 450 -13.48 -4.25 -5.18
C ASN A 450 -14.20 -2.96 -4.75
N GLY A 451 -13.52 -2.10 -3.99
CA GLY A 451 -14.10 -0.85 -3.48
C GLY A 451 -15.08 -1.04 -2.31
N VAL A 452 -15.17 -2.22 -1.71
CA VAL A 452 -16.00 -2.40 -0.49
C VAL A 452 -15.27 -1.81 0.70
N ARG A 453 -15.98 -1.02 1.51
CA ARG A 453 -15.46 -0.47 2.75
C ARG A 453 -14.97 -1.62 3.66
N PRO A 454 -13.73 -1.54 4.21
CA PRO A 454 -13.36 -2.43 5.30
C PRO A 454 -14.34 -2.18 6.46
N PRO A 455 -14.98 -3.23 7.00
CA PRO A 455 -16.02 -3.05 8.00
C PRO A 455 -15.44 -2.43 9.25
N ASP A 456 -16.25 -1.60 9.88
CA ASP A 456 -16.03 -1.21 11.26
C ASP A 456 -16.71 -2.24 12.16
N ILE A 457 -16.27 -2.39 13.41
CA ILE A 457 -16.87 -3.37 14.34
C ILE A 457 -18.36 -3.09 14.61
N SER A 458 -18.83 -1.87 14.31
CA SER A 458 -20.27 -1.56 14.33
C SER A 458 -21.11 -2.49 13.43
N ASP A 459 -20.51 -3.16 12.45
CA ASP A 459 -21.19 -4.09 11.54
C ASP A 459 -21.28 -5.52 12.13
N ARG A 460 -21.90 -5.66 13.31
CA ARG A 460 -21.98 -6.93 14.05
C ARG A 460 -22.82 -7.98 13.33
N GLN A 461 -22.32 -9.21 13.27
CA GLN A 461 -23.09 -10.38 12.81
C GLN A 461 -23.74 -11.08 14.02
N GLN A 462 -25.07 -11.15 14.03
CA GLN A 462 -25.82 -11.95 15.00
C GLN A 462 -25.58 -13.45 14.69
N ASN A 463 -25.33 -14.26 15.73
CA ASN A 463 -25.24 -15.70 15.51
C ASN A 463 -26.62 -16.20 15.07
N SER A 464 -26.71 -16.77 13.86
CA SER A 464 -27.96 -17.21 13.25
C SER A 464 -28.65 -18.37 13.99
N LEU A 465 -27.93 -19.09 14.84
CA LEU A 465 -28.46 -20.24 15.60
C LEU A 465 -28.96 -19.83 16.99
N THR A 466 -28.32 -18.86 17.63
CA THR A 466 -28.66 -18.47 19.01
C THR A 466 -29.41 -17.15 19.09
N GLY A 467 -29.44 -16.34 18.03
CA GLY A 467 -29.96 -14.98 18.08
C GLY A 467 -29.19 -14.05 19.02
N VAL A 468 -28.06 -14.51 19.56
CA VAL A 468 -27.21 -13.78 20.50
C VAL A 468 -25.93 -13.38 19.79
N PHE A 469 -25.41 -12.18 20.06
CA PHE A 469 -24.06 -11.82 19.63
C PHE A 469 -23.06 -12.72 20.36
N ALA A 470 -22.38 -13.60 19.62
CA ALA A 470 -21.37 -14.48 20.21
C ALA A 470 -20.02 -13.74 20.29
N PRO A 471 -19.24 -13.88 21.38
CA PRO A 471 -17.88 -13.37 21.44
C PRO A 471 -17.05 -13.94 20.30
N THR A 472 -16.58 -13.07 19.42
CA THR A 472 -15.90 -13.51 18.21
C THR A 472 -14.41 -13.83 18.49
N ALA A 473 -13.82 -13.37 19.60
CA ALA A 473 -12.41 -13.65 19.96
C ALA A 473 -12.26 -14.57 21.20
N HIS A 474 -11.42 -15.61 21.10
CA HIS A 474 -11.27 -16.64 22.14
C HIS A 474 -10.43 -16.24 23.38
N GLY A 475 -9.81 -15.04 23.41
CA GLY A 475 -8.74 -14.75 24.37
C GLY A 475 -8.76 -13.39 25.10
N GLY A 476 -9.59 -12.44 24.69
CA GLY A 476 -9.52 -11.03 25.12
C GLY A 476 -8.38 -10.25 24.45
N GLY A 477 -8.62 -8.97 24.19
CA GLY A 477 -7.65 -8.05 23.59
C GLY A 477 -6.85 -7.23 24.59
N ALA A 478 -5.82 -6.55 24.11
CA ALA A 478 -5.02 -5.64 24.93
C ALA A 478 -4.62 -4.39 24.14
N ILE A 479 -4.75 -3.23 24.79
CA ILE A 479 -4.24 -1.95 24.32
C ILE A 479 -3.31 -1.37 25.38
N LYS A 480 -2.09 -1.00 24.97
CA LYS A 480 -1.26 -0.09 25.78
C LYS A 480 -0.93 1.14 24.99
N GLY A 481 -1.10 2.31 25.60
CA GLY A 481 -1.03 3.55 24.84
C GLY A 481 -0.58 4.80 25.59
N ARG A 482 -0.22 5.82 24.81
CA ARG A 482 0.02 7.17 25.28
C ARG A 482 -0.61 8.17 24.31
N ILE A 483 -1.31 9.16 24.82
CA ILE A 483 -2.01 10.19 24.04
C ILE A 483 -1.60 11.55 24.61
N ALA A 484 -0.91 12.37 23.82
CA ALA A 484 -0.47 13.70 24.23
C ALA A 484 -1.56 14.78 24.05
N GLY A 485 -2.59 14.50 23.26
CA GLY A 485 -3.73 15.40 23.09
C GLY A 485 -4.97 14.98 23.88
N ASN A 486 -6.09 15.58 23.50
CA ASN A 486 -7.42 15.24 23.98
C ASN A 486 -7.94 13.94 23.33
N VAL A 487 -8.88 13.28 23.99
CA VAL A 487 -9.67 12.18 23.43
C VAL A 487 -11.11 12.68 23.34
N ILE A 488 -11.53 13.04 22.13
CA ILE A 488 -12.83 13.67 21.88
C ILE A 488 -13.64 12.77 20.97
N ASP A 489 -14.88 12.46 21.34
CA ASP A 489 -15.84 11.72 20.52
C ASP A 489 -15.25 10.41 19.95
N SER A 490 -14.46 9.72 20.77
CA SER A 490 -13.62 8.61 20.35
C SER A 490 -13.80 7.42 21.27
N VAL A 491 -13.77 6.23 20.69
CA VAL A 491 -13.94 4.97 21.43
C VAL A 491 -12.65 4.16 21.38
N ILE A 492 -12.11 3.84 22.55
CA ILE A 492 -10.96 2.96 22.71
C ILE A 492 -11.41 1.72 23.49
N SER A 493 -11.52 0.58 22.82
CA SER A 493 -12.15 -0.61 23.42
C SER A 493 -11.37 -1.91 23.24
N THR A 494 -11.44 -2.79 24.23
CA THR A 494 -10.86 -4.15 24.12
C THR A 494 -11.87 -5.21 24.52
N SER A 495 -12.31 -5.99 23.54
CA SER A 495 -13.22 -7.13 23.76
C SER A 495 -14.45 -6.79 24.60
N VAL A 496 -14.87 -5.53 24.56
CA VAL A 496 -16.04 -4.96 25.21
C VAL A 496 -16.65 -4.02 24.22
N ASP A 497 -17.94 -4.15 23.98
CA ASP A 497 -18.61 -3.32 23.00
C ASP A 497 -19.49 -2.27 23.71
N PRO A 498 -19.27 -0.96 23.47
CA PRO A 498 -19.99 0.10 24.17
C PRO A 498 -21.41 0.37 23.63
N ASP A 499 -21.84 -0.31 22.57
CA ASP A 499 -23.10 -0.02 21.86
C ASP A 499 -24.36 -0.10 22.76
N PRO A 500 -25.13 1.00 22.89
CA PRO A 500 -26.46 1.01 23.47
C PRO A 500 -27.59 0.70 22.47
N SER A 501 -27.34 0.70 21.15
CA SER A 501 -28.37 0.65 20.09
C SER A 501 -28.95 -0.73 19.82
N GLY A 502 -29.13 -1.52 20.89
CA GLY A 502 -29.73 -2.85 20.89
C GLY A 502 -30.58 -3.12 19.66
N ILE A 503 -30.02 -3.86 18.70
CA ILE A 503 -30.78 -4.34 17.54
C ILE A 503 -31.98 -5.19 18.01
N ASN A 504 -32.04 -5.54 19.31
CA ASN A 504 -33.30 -5.68 20.06
C ASN A 504 -33.14 -5.02 21.45
N GLU A 505 -33.87 -3.93 21.73
CA GLU A 505 -34.13 -3.28 23.02
C GLU A 505 -32.89 -2.99 23.93
N PRO A 506 -32.59 -1.71 24.25
CA PRO A 506 -31.44 -1.36 25.08
C PRO A 506 -31.56 -1.97 26.49
N GLY A 507 -30.65 -2.88 26.82
CA GLY A 507 -30.40 -3.20 28.22
C GLY A 507 -29.82 -1.95 28.90
N THR A 508 -30.58 -1.31 29.79
CA THR A 508 -30.10 -0.23 30.66
C THR A 508 -28.79 -0.65 31.32
N PHE A 509 -27.74 0.17 31.21
CA PHE A 509 -26.51 -0.06 31.96
C PHE A 509 -26.89 -0.16 33.44
N SER A 510 -26.63 -1.31 34.07
CA SER A 510 -26.90 -1.42 35.50
C SER A 510 -25.93 -0.48 36.22
N PRO A 511 -26.40 0.49 37.03
CA PRO A 511 -25.52 1.35 37.80
C PRO A 511 -24.62 0.46 38.66
N ALA A 512 -23.32 0.61 38.48
CA ALA A 512 -22.31 -0.29 39.02
C ALA A 512 -22.41 -0.40 40.55
N THR A 513 -23.04 -1.46 41.04
CA THR A 513 -23.02 -1.83 42.48
C THR A 513 -22.00 -2.91 42.77
N THR A 514 -21.37 -3.53 41.75
CA THR A 514 -20.38 -4.59 41.94
C THR A 514 -19.05 -4.28 41.25
N LYS A 515 -17.96 -4.54 41.98
CA LYS A 515 -16.56 -4.31 41.56
C LYS A 515 -16.10 -5.10 40.32
N PHE A 516 -16.93 -5.96 39.75
CA PHE A 516 -16.49 -6.99 38.80
C PHE A 516 -16.78 -6.68 37.33
N PHE A 517 -17.76 -5.83 37.01
CA PHE A 517 -18.07 -5.44 35.62
C PHE A 517 -18.55 -3.98 35.57
N PRO A 518 -17.66 -3.01 35.31
CA PRO A 518 -18.04 -1.59 35.29
C PRO A 518 -18.82 -1.15 34.03
N PHE A 519 -19.06 -2.05 33.05
CA PHE A 519 -19.72 -1.71 31.79
C PHE A 519 -20.67 -2.82 31.30
N GLY A 520 -21.95 -2.46 31.07
CA GLY A 520 -22.92 -3.27 30.34
C GLY A 520 -23.83 -4.19 31.17
N THR A 521 -24.94 -4.61 30.55
CA THR A 521 -25.79 -5.71 31.05
C THR A 521 -25.20 -7.07 30.69
N PRO A 522 -25.68 -8.19 31.26
CA PRO A 522 -25.22 -9.55 30.91
C PRO A 522 -25.31 -9.91 29.41
N GLN A 523 -26.01 -9.11 28.60
CA GLN A 523 -26.11 -9.29 27.15
C GLN A 523 -24.98 -8.61 26.36
N ASN A 524 -24.17 -7.75 26.97
CA ASN A 524 -22.99 -7.17 26.33
C ASN A 524 -21.86 -8.21 26.33
N ILE A 525 -21.21 -8.43 25.18
CA ILE A 525 -20.04 -9.31 25.10
C ILE A 525 -18.90 -8.66 25.88
N VAL A 526 -18.74 -9.05 27.15
CA VAL A 526 -17.56 -8.73 27.95
C VAL A 526 -16.70 -9.99 28.03
N LEU A 527 -15.57 -9.98 27.33
CA LEU A 527 -14.57 -11.04 27.55
C LEU A 527 -13.73 -10.72 28.78
N PRO A 528 -13.54 -11.66 29.72
CA PRO A 528 -12.94 -11.41 31.04
C PRO A 528 -11.44 -11.07 31.01
N ARG A 529 -10.83 -10.96 29.83
CA ARG A 529 -9.39 -10.75 29.63
C ARG A 529 -9.02 -9.44 28.91
N GLY A 530 -10.01 -8.63 28.54
CA GLY A 530 -9.76 -7.34 27.89
C GLY A 530 -9.00 -6.37 28.81
N THR A 531 -7.89 -5.78 28.36
CA THR A 531 -7.10 -4.84 29.16
C THR A 531 -6.73 -3.56 28.40
N ILE A 532 -6.85 -2.41 29.07
CA ILE A 532 -6.40 -1.10 28.59
C ILE A 532 -5.47 -0.49 29.64
N ASP A 533 -4.23 -0.16 29.25
CA ASP A 533 -3.28 0.64 30.06
C ASP A 533 -2.82 1.85 29.26
N VAL A 534 -3.33 3.03 29.60
CA VAL A 534 -3.13 4.25 28.80
C VAL A 534 -2.71 5.43 29.68
N LYS A 535 -1.85 6.26 29.12
CA LYS A 535 -1.52 7.58 29.67
C LYS A 535 -2.08 8.67 28.76
N VAL A 536 -2.85 9.60 29.31
CA VAL A 536 -3.48 10.69 28.56
C VAL A 536 -3.05 12.03 29.16
N GLU A 537 -2.62 12.96 28.33
CA GLU A 537 -2.27 14.31 28.77
C GLU A 537 -3.47 15.25 28.77
N GLY A 538 -4.28 15.22 27.71
CA GLY A 538 -5.44 16.08 27.53
C GLY A 538 -6.71 15.60 28.23
N VAL A 539 -7.81 16.28 27.89
CA VAL A 539 -9.17 16.00 28.38
C VAL A 539 -9.76 14.82 27.62
N VAL A 540 -10.63 14.07 28.29
CA VAL A 540 -11.48 13.05 27.67
C VAL A 540 -12.90 13.60 27.65
N ASP A 541 -13.51 13.67 26.47
CA ASP A 541 -14.89 14.16 26.28
C ASP A 541 -15.57 13.43 25.11
N ASN A 542 -16.55 12.59 25.43
CA ASN A 542 -17.34 11.79 24.51
C ASN A 542 -18.81 12.23 24.49
N SER A 543 -19.11 13.45 24.90
CA SER A 543 -20.48 13.96 24.90
C SER A 543 -21.13 13.96 23.51
N GLY A 544 -20.37 14.11 22.43
CA GLY A 544 -20.88 14.08 21.06
C GLY A 544 -21.33 12.68 20.63
N VAL A 545 -20.60 11.63 21.01
CA VAL A 545 -20.94 10.22 20.67
C VAL A 545 -22.04 9.61 21.54
N GLN A 546 -22.51 10.34 22.56
CA GLN A 546 -23.63 9.96 23.43
C GLN A 546 -24.98 10.55 23.00
N SER A 547 -24.97 11.38 21.95
CA SER A 547 -26.16 12.11 21.49
C SER A 547 -26.64 11.60 20.12
N GLY A 548 -27.94 11.76 19.82
CA GLY A 548 -28.55 11.39 18.52
C GLY A 548 -29.50 10.18 18.58
N GLY A 549 -30.09 9.82 17.44
CA GLY A 549 -31.08 8.75 17.34
C GLY A 549 -30.54 7.33 17.56
N ASN A 550 -29.22 7.14 17.34
CA ASN A 550 -28.47 5.90 17.59
C ASN A 550 -27.09 6.28 18.16
N PRO A 551 -26.97 6.59 19.46
CA PRO A 551 -25.69 6.97 20.05
C PRO A 551 -24.71 5.79 20.05
N LEU A 552 -23.42 6.05 19.82
CA LEU A 552 -22.37 5.01 19.80
C LEU A 552 -21.99 4.55 21.22
N VAL A 553 -22.20 5.40 22.21
CA VAL A 553 -21.99 5.14 23.64
C VAL A 553 -23.26 5.49 24.38
N SER A 554 -23.67 4.70 25.36
CA SER A 554 -24.86 5.03 26.16
C SER A 554 -24.77 6.41 26.82
N PRO A 555 -25.86 7.20 26.82
CA PRO A 555 -25.97 8.42 27.62
C PRO A 555 -25.76 8.20 29.13
N ASP A 556 -25.94 6.96 29.62
CA ASP A 556 -25.75 6.62 31.04
C ASP A 556 -24.28 6.50 31.45
N VAL A 557 -23.37 6.40 30.47
CA VAL A 557 -21.93 6.41 30.72
C VAL A 557 -21.48 7.86 30.88
N PRO A 558 -20.64 8.19 31.89
CA PRO A 558 -20.08 9.54 31.99
C PRO A 558 -19.37 9.99 30.71
N ALA A 559 -19.64 11.22 30.27
CA ALA A 559 -19.07 11.79 29.04
C ALA A 559 -17.53 11.87 29.07
N ASP A 560 -16.91 11.84 30.24
CA ASP A 560 -15.45 11.78 30.41
C ASP A 560 -14.85 10.37 30.21
N THR A 561 -15.64 9.41 29.71
CA THR A 561 -15.22 8.02 29.49
C THR A 561 -15.07 7.69 28.01
N ALA A 562 -13.83 7.37 27.60
CA ALA A 562 -13.48 6.91 26.26
C ALA A 562 -12.87 5.50 26.20
N PHE A 563 -12.71 4.84 27.34
CA PHE A 563 -11.96 3.59 27.47
C PHE A 563 -12.85 2.46 27.99
N PHE A 564 -12.96 1.37 27.22
CA PHE A 564 -13.90 0.28 27.51
C PHE A 564 -13.21 -1.09 27.49
N ALA A 565 -13.09 -1.73 28.66
CA ALA A 565 -12.48 -3.05 28.82
C ALA A 565 -12.88 -3.70 30.15
N ALA A 566 -12.58 -4.99 30.32
CA ALA A 566 -12.70 -5.66 31.62
C ALA A 566 -11.78 -5.04 32.68
N HIS A 567 -10.57 -4.62 32.27
CA HIS A 567 -9.65 -3.87 33.12
C HIS A 567 -9.16 -2.61 32.40
N VAL A 568 -9.52 -1.45 32.94
CA VAL A 568 -9.11 -0.14 32.43
C VAL A 568 -8.19 0.53 33.46
N LYS A 569 -7.04 1.01 33.00
CA LYS A 569 -6.10 1.81 33.77
C LYS A 569 -5.72 3.04 32.96
N VAL A 570 -6.28 4.18 33.34
CA VAL A 570 -5.98 5.49 32.75
C VAL A 570 -5.14 6.28 33.74
N LYS A 571 -4.04 6.88 33.27
CA LYS A 571 -3.24 7.83 34.05
C LYS A 571 -3.17 9.17 33.34
N HIS A 572 -3.47 10.24 34.05
CA HIS A 572 -3.22 11.58 33.52
C HIS A 572 -1.75 12.00 33.71
N GLY A 573 -1.21 12.72 32.73
CA GLY A 573 0.10 13.37 32.82
C GLY A 573 0.84 13.49 31.48
N PRO A 574 2.02 14.12 31.47
CA PRO A 574 2.69 14.53 30.23
C PRO A 574 3.11 13.33 29.37
N VAL A 575 2.79 13.36 28.09
CA VAL A 575 3.16 12.32 27.12
C VAL A 575 4.17 12.90 26.14
N VAL A 576 5.27 12.17 25.93
CA VAL A 576 6.23 12.54 24.89
C VAL A 576 5.69 12.04 23.55
N PRO A 577 5.42 12.93 22.57
CA PRO A 577 5.05 12.54 21.22
C PRO A 577 6.08 11.60 20.59
N PRO A 578 5.67 10.71 19.67
CA PRO A 578 6.64 9.93 18.94
C PRO A 578 7.44 10.85 18.00
N ASN A 579 8.64 10.41 17.61
CA ASN A 579 9.48 11.10 16.62
C ASN A 579 9.50 10.29 15.32
N VAL A 580 8.36 10.25 14.64
CA VAL A 580 8.22 9.66 13.29
C VAL A 580 8.77 10.66 12.27
N ASP A 581 9.53 10.20 11.28
CA ASP A 581 10.01 11.07 10.19
C ASP A 581 8.79 11.69 9.46
N GLN A 582 8.88 12.97 9.11
CA GLN A 582 7.80 13.72 8.43
C GLN A 582 8.25 14.20 7.04
N LEU A 583 9.50 13.96 6.67
CA LEU A 583 10.08 14.56 5.49
C LEU A 583 9.51 13.92 4.22
N SER A 584 8.74 14.72 3.47
CA SER A 584 8.66 14.54 2.01
C SER A 584 10.07 14.73 1.47
N LYS A 585 10.74 13.62 1.13
CA LYS A 585 12.07 13.70 0.53
C LYS A 585 11.88 14.05 -0.94
N SER A 586 12.13 15.30 -1.28
CA SER A 586 12.49 15.71 -2.64
C SER A 586 13.82 15.09 -3.09
N GLU A 587 14.61 14.57 -2.14
CA GLU A 587 15.84 13.83 -2.43
C GLU A 587 15.56 12.53 -3.21
N PRO A 588 16.50 12.12 -4.09
CA PRO A 588 16.48 10.80 -4.70
C PRO A 588 16.38 9.73 -3.62
N ILE A 589 15.48 8.76 -3.83
CA ILE A 589 15.27 7.60 -2.98
C ILE A 589 16.62 6.97 -2.59
N ARG A 590 16.94 6.99 -1.28
CA ARG A 590 18.22 6.48 -0.75
C ARG A 590 18.24 4.95 -0.76
N PHE A 591 19.34 4.37 -1.27
CA PHE A 591 19.47 2.93 -1.45
C PHE A 591 19.71 2.18 -0.14
N GLY A 592 18.77 1.31 0.23
CA GLY A 592 18.86 0.41 1.37
C GLY A 592 19.27 -1.03 0.99
N HIS A 593 19.35 -1.92 1.99
CA HIS A 593 19.70 -3.33 1.80
C HIS A 593 18.73 -4.08 0.85
N SER A 594 17.44 -3.72 0.85
CA SER A 594 16.44 -4.24 -0.09
C SER A 594 16.71 -3.84 -1.55
N GLN A 595 17.50 -2.79 -1.77
CA GLN A 595 17.86 -2.26 -3.07
C GLN A 595 19.31 -2.64 -3.46
N ARG A 596 19.87 -3.69 -2.83
CA ARG A 596 21.25 -4.16 -3.08
C ARG A 596 21.53 -4.49 -4.55
N TRP A 597 20.51 -4.91 -5.30
CA TRP A 597 20.59 -5.18 -6.73
C TRP A 597 20.80 -3.91 -7.58
N LEU A 598 20.52 -2.73 -7.02
CA LEU A 598 20.82 -1.42 -7.61
C LEU A 598 22.20 -0.88 -7.17
N LYS A 599 22.84 -1.47 -6.15
CA LYS A 599 24.18 -1.08 -5.70
C LYS A 599 25.14 -1.40 -6.84
N GLY A 600 25.95 -0.43 -7.28
CA GLY A 600 26.89 -0.58 -8.41
C GLY A 600 26.41 -0.02 -9.76
N LEU A 601 25.09 0.17 -9.98
CA LEU A 601 24.54 0.87 -11.15
C LEU A 601 25.01 2.33 -11.22
N ILE A 602 24.95 3.00 -10.07
CA ILE A 602 25.04 4.46 -9.95
C ILE A 602 26.49 4.94 -10.01
N ARG A 603 27.44 4.08 -9.61
CA ARG A 603 28.87 4.43 -9.58
C ARG A 603 29.50 4.60 -10.96
N ARG A 604 28.90 4.08 -12.02
CA ARG A 604 29.49 4.13 -13.37
C ARG A 604 28.76 5.06 -14.33
N ASP A 605 27.47 5.30 -14.13
CA ASP A 605 26.67 6.04 -15.10
C ASP A 605 26.33 7.48 -14.67
N ASN A 606 26.95 7.95 -13.56
CA ASN A 606 26.84 9.28 -12.92
C ASN A 606 25.40 9.82 -12.80
N SER A 607 24.40 8.95 -12.81
CA SER A 607 22.99 9.31 -12.96
C SER A 607 22.32 9.85 -11.70
N ILE A 608 23.01 9.81 -10.56
CA ILE A 608 22.55 10.41 -9.30
C ILE A 608 23.78 10.93 -8.55
N ASN A 609 23.86 12.25 -8.36
CA ASN A 609 24.84 12.86 -7.45
C ASN A 609 24.51 12.42 -6.01
N PHE A 610 25.43 11.72 -5.36
CA PHE A 610 25.32 11.48 -3.93
C PHE A 610 25.60 12.81 -3.20
N PRO A 611 24.67 13.34 -2.40
CA PRO A 611 24.98 14.50 -1.56
C PRO A 611 26.13 14.09 -0.61
N GLY A 612 27.30 14.71 -0.79
CA GLY A 612 28.51 14.44 -0.02
C GLY A 612 29.79 14.17 -0.83
N ARG A 613 29.72 14.05 -2.16
CA ARG A 613 30.93 14.10 -3.02
C ARG A 613 30.93 15.40 -3.81
N LYS A 614 31.86 16.30 -3.49
CA LYS A 614 32.30 17.33 -4.44
C LYS A 614 32.94 16.61 -5.64
N ALA A 615 32.66 17.13 -6.83
CA ALA A 615 33.15 16.64 -8.12
C ALA A 615 34.68 16.50 -8.14
#